data_AF-G4YE57-F1
#
_entry.id   AF-G4YE57-F1
#
_cell.length_a   1.000
_cell.length_b   1.000
_cell.length_c   1.000
_cell.angle_alpha   90.00
_cell.angle_beta   90.00
_cell.angle_gamma   90.00
#
_symmetry.space_group_name_H-M   'P 1'
#
loop_
_entity.id
_entity.type
_entity.pdbx_description
1 polymer ?
#
loop_
_entity_poly.entity_id
_entity_poly.type
_entity_poly.pdbx_seq_one_letter_code
_entity_poly.pdbx_strand_id
1 'polypeptide(L)'
;MTNELTFGKYKNTPIEEVFTSDPGYCRWMLNQPSLNISEEIKIFLHSKFLTNDNSYMMSWGKYKGKTLKQISRTDSNYIDWLRKNPFVIEKCPKLVEALQPN
;
A
#
# COMPACT_ATOMS: atom_id res chain seq x y z
N MET A 1 1.39 10.49 24.90
CA MET A 1 1.30 9.51 23.80
C MET A 1 0.73 10.27 22.62
N THR A 2 1.53 10.51 21.58
CA THR A 2 1.23 11.53 20.56
C THR A 2 1.05 10.87 19.20
N ASN A 3 -0.19 10.81 18.71
CA ASN A 3 -0.52 10.41 17.34
C ASN A 3 -0.15 11.50 16.30
N GLU A 4 0.61 12.52 16.71
CA GLU A 4 1.02 13.66 15.89
C GLU A 4 2.34 13.37 15.17
N LEU A 5 2.44 13.80 13.92
CA LEU A 5 3.68 13.69 13.17
C LEU A 5 4.72 14.69 13.70
N THR A 6 5.94 14.22 13.95
CA THR A 6 7.03 15.07 14.44
C THR A 6 7.89 15.67 13.32
N PHE A 7 7.58 15.33 12.05
CA PHE A 7 8.35 15.72 10.87
C PHE A 7 7.48 15.95 9.63
N GLY A 8 8.12 16.50 8.58
CA GLY A 8 7.55 16.57 7.24
C GLY A 8 6.46 17.62 7.08
N LYS A 9 5.68 17.49 5.99
CA LYS A 9 4.67 18.48 5.56
C LYS A 9 3.59 18.73 6.61
N TYR A 10 3.22 17.69 7.35
CA TYR A 10 2.11 17.69 8.31
C TYR A 10 2.61 17.62 9.76
N LYS A 11 3.73 18.28 10.05
CA LYS A 11 4.31 18.33 11.39
C LYS A 11 3.31 18.93 12.39
N ASN A 12 3.21 18.32 13.57
CA ASN A 12 2.25 18.60 14.64
C ASN A 12 0.79 18.34 14.25
N THR A 13 0.53 17.58 13.18
CA THR A 13 -0.82 17.17 12.78
C THR A 13 -1.04 15.71 13.17
N PRO A 14 -2.21 15.36 13.75
CA PRO A 14 -2.57 13.98 14.04
C PRO A 14 -2.63 13.11 12.78
N ILE A 15 -2.12 11.88 12.85
CA ILE A 15 -2.08 10.96 11.70
C ILE A 15 -3.46 10.64 11.12
N GLU A 16 -4.50 10.68 11.94
CA GLU A 16 -5.89 10.47 11.54
C GLU A 16 -6.39 11.58 10.61
N GLU A 17 -6.03 12.82 10.92
CA GLU A 17 -6.36 13.99 10.10
C GLU A 17 -5.55 13.99 8.80
N VAL A 18 -4.26 13.64 8.87
CA VAL A 18 -3.42 13.48 7.68
C VAL A 18 -3.95 12.36 6.78
N PHE A 19 -4.42 11.24 7.36
CA PHE A 19 -5.02 10.16 6.58
C PHE A 19 -6.31 10.59 5.88
N THR A 20 -7.12 11.42 6.53
CA THR A 20 -8.38 11.92 5.96
C THR A 20 -8.14 12.93 4.83
N SER A 21 -7.14 13.80 5.01
CA SER A 21 -6.82 14.87 4.05
C SER A 21 -5.87 14.44 2.93
N ASP A 22 -4.90 13.57 3.23
CA ASP A 22 -3.84 13.13 2.32
C ASP A 22 -3.42 11.67 2.60
N PRO A 23 -4.27 10.69 2.23
CA PRO A 23 -3.92 9.28 2.36
C PRO A 23 -2.72 8.89 1.47
N GLY A 24 -2.38 9.70 0.45
CA GLY A 24 -1.21 9.51 -0.39
C GLY A 24 0.09 9.70 0.39
N TYR A 25 0.17 10.77 1.19
CA TYR A 25 1.30 11.03 2.08
C TYR A 25 1.47 9.93 3.13
N CYS A 26 0.38 9.49 3.75
CA CYS A 26 0.39 8.39 4.71
C CYS A 26 0.92 7.07 4.10
N ARG A 27 0.58 6.80 2.84
CA ARG A 27 1.11 5.64 2.10
C ARG A 27 2.57 5.83 1.69
N TRP A 28 2.99 7.04 1.32
CA TRP A 28 4.41 7.32 1.10
C TRP A 28 5.21 7.02 2.38
N MET A 29 4.74 7.53 3.52
CA MET A 29 5.37 7.34 4.83
C MET A 29 5.51 5.87 5.21
N LEU A 30 4.46 5.06 4.98
CA LEU A 30 4.49 3.60 5.20
C LEU A 30 5.56 2.88 4.36
N ASN A 31 5.89 3.41 3.18
CA ASN A 31 6.89 2.83 2.26
C ASN A 31 8.31 3.36 2.48
N GLN A 32 8.55 4.20 3.50
CA GLN A 32 9.88 4.69 3.84
C GLN A 32 10.42 3.99 5.10
N PRO A 33 11.18 2.90 4.96
CA PRO A 33 11.71 2.14 6.11
C PRO A 33 12.70 2.95 6.96
N SER A 34 13.26 4.03 6.43
CA SER A 34 14.19 4.92 7.14
C SER A 34 13.48 6.03 7.94
N LEU A 35 12.16 6.20 7.84
CA LEU A 35 11.44 7.19 8.62
C LEU A 35 11.27 6.70 10.06
N ASN A 36 11.74 7.49 11.01
CA ASN A 36 11.50 7.27 12.43
C ASN A 36 10.10 7.76 12.81
N ILE A 37 9.08 6.97 12.45
CA ILE A 37 7.70 7.14 12.92
C ILE A 37 7.46 6.30 14.17
N SER A 38 6.61 6.80 15.07
CA SER A 38 6.25 6.06 16.27
C SER A 38 5.48 4.78 15.95
N GLU A 39 5.51 3.84 16.88
CA GLU A 39 4.93 2.51 16.68
C GLU A 39 3.40 2.60 16.55
N GLU A 40 2.74 3.52 17.26
CA GLU A 40 1.31 3.76 17.13
C GLU A 40 0.92 4.28 15.74
N ILE A 41 1.73 5.16 15.14
CA ILE A 41 1.50 5.65 13.78
C ILE A 41 1.69 4.51 12.78
N LYS A 42 2.70 3.66 12.96
CA LYS A 42 2.86 2.45 12.13
C LYS A 42 1.62 1.57 12.26
N ILE A 43 1.20 1.19 13.47
CA ILE A 43 0.03 0.35 13.69
C ILE A 43 -1.21 0.95 13.04
N PHE A 44 -1.44 2.26 13.19
CA PHE A 44 -2.53 2.96 12.53
C PHE A 44 -2.45 2.84 11.00
N LEU A 45 -1.31 3.20 10.40
CA LEU A 45 -1.13 3.11 8.96
C LEU A 45 -1.28 1.68 8.44
N HIS A 46 -0.72 0.70 9.14
CA HIS A 46 -0.88 -0.71 8.84
C HIS A 46 -2.36 -1.10 8.91
N SER A 47 -3.12 -0.69 9.93
CA SER A 47 -4.56 -0.98 10.02
C SER A 47 -5.37 -0.39 8.86
N LYS A 48 -4.95 0.75 8.30
CA LYS A 48 -5.66 1.46 7.22
C LYS A 48 -5.25 1.02 5.82
N PHE A 49 -3.97 0.70 5.60
CA PHE A 49 -3.42 0.39 4.28
C PHE A 49 -3.03 -1.07 4.10
N LEU A 50 -2.75 -1.77 5.19
CA LEU A 50 -2.44 -3.19 5.22
C LEU A 50 -3.60 -3.90 5.91
N THR A 51 -4.72 -4.06 5.19
CA THR A 51 -5.52 -5.26 5.39
C THR A 51 -4.61 -6.41 4.96
N ASN A 52 -3.86 -6.95 5.93
CA ASN A 52 -2.82 -7.93 5.71
C ASN A 52 -3.46 -9.27 5.36
N ASP A 53 -3.94 -9.38 4.12
CA ASP A 53 -4.26 -10.67 3.53
C ASP A 53 -3.01 -11.40 3.03
N ASN A 54 -1.82 -10.85 3.35
CA ASN A 54 -0.51 -11.33 2.98
C ASN A 54 -0.31 -11.50 1.46
N SER A 55 -1.19 -10.91 0.64
CA SER A 55 -1.06 -10.93 -0.82
C SER A 55 -0.34 -9.69 -1.34
N TYR A 56 0.25 -9.82 -2.52
CA TYR A 56 1.09 -8.79 -3.12
C TYR A 56 0.35 -7.47 -3.29
N MET A 57 0.95 -6.37 -2.83
CA MET A 57 0.39 -5.01 -2.97
C MET A 57 0.92 -4.34 -4.24
N MET A 58 0.02 -3.84 -5.07
CA MET A 58 0.38 -3.10 -6.27
C MET A 58 1.06 -1.78 -5.91
N SER A 59 2.28 -1.56 -6.39
CA SER A 59 3.02 -0.31 -6.21
C SER A 59 2.77 0.72 -7.33
N TRP A 60 2.06 0.32 -8.39
CA TRP A 60 1.78 1.12 -9.58
C TRP A 60 0.46 0.72 -10.26
N GLY A 61 0.04 1.48 -11.29
CA GLY A 61 -1.14 1.19 -12.12
C GLY A 61 -2.48 1.61 -11.52
N LYS A 62 -3.58 1.20 -12.17
CA LYS A 62 -4.98 1.53 -11.81
C LYS A 62 -5.30 1.24 -10.33
N TYR A 63 -4.71 0.18 -9.79
CA TYR A 63 -4.96 -0.30 -8.43
C TYR A 63 -3.78 -0.09 -7.49
N LYS A 64 -2.95 0.94 -7.72
CA LYS A 64 -1.84 1.29 -6.81
C LYS A 64 -2.34 1.39 -5.36
N GLY A 65 -1.67 0.66 -4.47
CA GLY A 65 -2.00 0.56 -3.06
C GLY A 65 -3.11 -0.45 -2.71
N LYS A 66 -3.61 -1.24 -3.67
CA LYS A 66 -4.48 -2.37 -3.37
C LYS A 66 -3.71 -3.69 -3.47
N THR A 67 -4.11 -4.67 -2.68
CA THR A 67 -3.56 -6.03 -2.74
C THR A 67 -4.19 -6.84 -3.87
N LEU A 68 -3.50 -7.85 -4.39
CA LEU A 68 -4.04 -8.72 -5.44
C LEU A 68 -5.37 -9.37 -5.03
N LYS A 69 -5.55 -9.71 -3.75
CA LYS A 69 -6.80 -10.28 -3.26
C LYS A 69 -7.92 -9.24 -3.10
N GLN A 70 -7.61 -7.98 -2.78
CA GLN A 70 -8.60 -6.90 -2.87
C GLN A 70 -9.03 -6.65 -4.32
N ILE A 71 -8.07 -6.68 -5.25
CA ILE A 71 -8.33 -6.49 -6.67
C ILE A 71 -9.13 -7.66 -7.21
N SER A 72 -8.78 -8.92 -6.90
CA SER A 72 -9.52 -10.09 -7.40
C SER A 72 -10.99 -10.11 -6.97
N ARG A 73 -11.32 -9.56 -5.79
CA ARG A 73 -12.69 -9.40 -5.30
C ARG A 73 -13.48 -8.30 -6.01
N THR A 74 -12.80 -7.29 -6.56
CA THR A 74 -13.44 -6.10 -7.15
C THR A 74 -13.42 -6.13 -8.68
N ASP A 75 -12.32 -6.61 -9.26
CA ASP A 75 -12.02 -6.62 -10.70
C ASP A 75 -11.09 -7.81 -10.99
N SER A 76 -11.70 -9.00 -11.10
CA SER A 76 -10.99 -10.23 -11.46
C SER A 76 -10.37 -10.16 -12.85
N ASN A 77 -11.01 -9.43 -13.78
CA ASN A 77 -10.50 -9.24 -15.14
C ASN A 77 -9.15 -8.51 -15.15
N TYR A 78 -8.92 -7.58 -14.22
CA TYR A 78 -7.61 -6.94 -14.07
C TYR A 78 -6.52 -7.93 -13.65
N ILE A 79 -6.84 -8.93 -12.81
CA ILE A 79 -5.88 -9.99 -12.45
C ILE A 79 -5.51 -10.82 -13.68
N ASP A 80 -6.50 -11.17 -14.51
CA ASP A 80 -6.25 -11.90 -15.75
C ASP A 80 -5.46 -11.09 -16.77
N TRP A 81 -5.69 -9.77 -16.81
CA TRP A 81 -4.87 -8.86 -17.61
C TRP A 81 -3.43 -8.81 -17.11
N LEU A 82 -3.20 -8.71 -15.78
CA LEU A 82 -1.84 -8.70 -15.21
C LEU A 82 -1.07 -9.96 -15.59
N ARG A 83 -1.71 -11.13 -15.57
CA ARG A 83 -1.10 -12.42 -15.94
C ARG A 83 -0.63 -12.48 -17.39
N LYS A 84 -1.26 -11.72 -18.29
CA LYS A 84 -0.98 -11.73 -19.73
C LYS A 84 -0.17 -10.51 -20.19
N ASN A 85 0.06 -9.55 -19.29
CA ASN A 85 0.69 -8.29 -19.66
C ASN A 85 2.21 -8.46 -19.82
N PRO A 86 2.80 -8.17 -21.00
CA PRO A 86 4.24 -8.35 -21.23
C PRO A 86 5.13 -7.57 -20.25
N PHE A 87 4.74 -6.33 -19.92
CA PHE A 87 5.50 -5.52 -18.95
C PHE A 87 5.51 -6.17 -17.56
N VAL A 88 4.37 -6.72 -17.11
CA VAL A 88 4.31 -7.45 -15.82
C VAL A 88 5.23 -8.67 -15.86
N ILE A 89 5.11 -9.48 -16.92
CA ILE A 89 5.87 -10.72 -17.09
C ILE A 89 7.38 -10.47 -17.10
N GLU A 90 7.83 -9.44 -17.83
CA GLU A 90 9.25 -9.18 -18.05
C GLU A 90 9.89 -8.33 -16.94
N LYS A 91 9.15 -7.39 -16.35
CA LYS A 91 9.72 -6.36 -15.46
C LYS A 91 9.33 -6.53 -13.99
N CYS A 92 8.36 -7.37 -13.67
CA CYS A 92 7.83 -7.50 -12.31
C CYS A 92 7.82 -8.96 -11.81
N PRO A 93 8.99 -9.61 -11.64
CA PRO A 93 9.06 -11.04 -11.30
C PRO A 93 8.33 -11.40 -9.99
N LYS A 94 8.43 -10.57 -8.96
CA LYS A 94 7.72 -10.76 -7.68
C LYS A 94 6.19 -10.69 -7.82
N LEU A 95 5.70 -9.87 -8.75
CA LEU A 95 4.26 -9.78 -9.02
C LEU A 95 3.79 -11.02 -9.79
N VAL A 96 4.59 -11.50 -10.75
CA VAL A 96 4.29 -12.72 -11.50
C VAL A 96 4.21 -13.93 -10.57
N GLU A 97 5.18 -14.08 -9.65
CA GLU A 97 5.18 -15.13 -8.62
C GLU A 97 3.89 -15.07 -7.78
N ALA A 98 3.49 -13.88 -7.33
CA ALA A 98 2.28 -13.69 -6.55
C ALA A 98 0.95 -13.88 -7.34
N LEU A 99 0.99 -13.94 -8.67
CA LEU A 99 -0.18 -14.16 -9.54
C LEU A 99 -0.39 -15.64 -9.88
N GLN A 100 0.57 -16.52 -9.55
CA GLN A 100 0.45 -17.95 -9.74
C GLN A 100 -0.66 -18.51 -8.85
N PRO A 101 -1.49 -19.45 -9.35
CA PRO A 101 -2.42 -20.17 -8.49
C PRO A 101 -1.62 -21.01 -7.48
N ASN A 102 -1.94 -20.88 -6.19
CA ASN A 102 -1.46 -21.78 -5.13
C ASN A 102 -2.01 -23.20 -5.31
#